data_AF-A0A8K0U9A5-F1
#
_entry.id   AF-A0A8K0U9A5-F1
#
_cell.length_a   1.000
_cell.length_b   1.000
_cell.length_c   1.000
_cell.angle_alpha   90.00
_cell.angle_beta   90.00
_cell.angle_gamma   90.00
#
_symmetry.space_group_name_H-M   'P 1'
#
loop_
_entity.id
_entity.type
_entity.pdbx_description
1 polymer ?
#
loop_
_entity_poly.entity_id
_entity_poly.type
_entity_poly.pdbx_seq_one_letter_code
_entity_poly.pdbx_strand_id
1 'polypeptide(L)'
;MSHILDPLKAPADIGLPIASGDEVVCQGHPLITCYAGDYPKQLLVTGTKTRECPKCDIPHAALGSSTVPINLHDLDAILTALSWINEDYVQFMKACKDVGIKPIYKPFWKHLPYANIFQSITPDVLHQLYQGIMKHLISWIKTVCGEVEIDAHCRRLPPNHNVRLFMKGISSLAHVSGTEHNQICCFLLGEILQNAVKFCEICRFSVFL
;
A
#
# COMPACT_ATOMS: atom_id res chain seq x y z
N MET A 1 -8.80 -19.09 1.09
CA MET A 1 -9.46 -18.48 -0.08
C MET A 1 -10.02 -19.49 -1.07
N SER A 2 -9.32 -20.58 -1.42
CA SER A 2 -9.78 -21.50 -2.49
C SER A 2 -11.20 -22.03 -2.30
N HIS A 3 -11.58 -22.44 -1.09
CA HIS A 3 -12.96 -22.87 -0.79
C HIS A 3 -14.00 -21.75 -0.90
N ILE A 4 -13.62 -20.52 -0.54
CA ILE A 4 -14.52 -19.35 -0.58
C ILE A 4 -14.83 -18.96 -2.04
N LEU A 5 -13.84 -19.11 -2.93
CA LEU A 5 -13.91 -18.68 -4.32
C LEU A 5 -14.27 -19.81 -5.28
N ASP A 6 -14.38 -21.05 -4.79
CA ASP A 6 -14.74 -22.22 -5.59
C ASP A 6 -16.07 -22.03 -6.35
N PRO A 7 -17.13 -21.45 -5.74
CA PRO A 7 -18.39 -21.19 -6.45
C PRO A 7 -18.27 -20.20 -7.62
N LEU A 8 -17.18 -19.42 -7.70
CA LEU A 8 -16.97 -18.45 -8.79
C LEU A 8 -16.35 -19.08 -10.03
N LYS A 9 -15.78 -20.28 -9.96
CA LYS A 9 -15.06 -20.88 -11.10
C LYS A 9 -15.97 -21.13 -12.31
N ALA A 10 -17.07 -21.85 -12.11
CA ALA A 10 -18.00 -22.18 -13.20
C ALA A 10 -18.69 -20.93 -13.77
N PRO A 11 -19.21 -20.00 -12.95
CA PRO A 11 -19.82 -18.78 -13.48
C PRO A 11 -18.83 -17.82 -14.13
N ALA A 12 -17.56 -17.79 -13.71
CA ALA A 12 -16.54 -16.97 -14.36
C ALA A 12 -16.18 -17.48 -15.76
N ASP A 13 -16.27 -18.78 -16.00
CA ASP A 13 -15.99 -19.40 -17.30
C ASP A 13 -17.22 -19.35 -18.24
N ILE A 14 -18.35 -19.86 -17.78
CA ILE A 14 -19.57 -20.05 -18.59
C ILE A 14 -20.44 -18.78 -18.60
N GLY A 15 -20.27 -17.89 -17.63
CA GLY A 15 -21.14 -16.74 -17.39
C GLY A 15 -22.40 -17.11 -16.60
N LEU A 16 -23.06 -16.10 -16.04
CA LEU A 16 -24.33 -16.22 -15.34
C LEU A 16 -25.24 -15.02 -15.65
N PRO A 17 -26.58 -15.17 -15.61
CA PRO A 17 -27.48 -14.05 -15.84
C PRO A 17 -27.42 -13.05 -14.68
N ILE A 18 -27.00 -11.82 -14.97
CA ILE A 18 -26.96 -10.70 -14.01
C ILE A 18 -27.98 -9.66 -14.45
N ALA A 19 -28.94 -9.37 -13.58
CA ALA A 19 -29.89 -8.28 -13.78
C ALA A 19 -29.24 -6.95 -13.39
N SER A 20 -29.36 -5.97 -14.27
CA SER A 20 -28.99 -4.57 -14.02
C SER A 20 -30.16 -3.80 -13.39
N GLY A 21 -29.89 -2.58 -12.91
CA GLY A 21 -30.89 -1.71 -12.28
C GLY A 21 -31.98 -1.18 -13.22
N ASP A 22 -31.78 -1.34 -14.53
CA ASP A 22 -32.72 -1.03 -15.62
C ASP A 22 -33.49 -2.28 -16.11
N GLU A 23 -33.52 -3.35 -15.31
CA GLU A 23 -34.20 -4.62 -15.60
C GLU A 23 -33.66 -5.41 -16.80
N VAL A 24 -32.55 -4.95 -17.42
CA VAL A 24 -31.85 -5.69 -18.47
C VAL A 24 -31.04 -6.83 -17.85
N VAL A 25 -31.19 -8.05 -18.40
CA VAL A 25 -30.41 -9.23 -17.99
C VAL A 25 -29.29 -9.46 -18.99
N CYS A 26 -28.05 -9.43 -18.50
CA CYS A 26 -26.84 -9.68 -19.29
C CYS A 26 -26.15 -10.97 -18.80
N GLN A 27 -25.43 -11.64 -19.71
CA GLN A 27 -24.52 -12.71 -19.32
C GLN A 27 -23.24 -12.11 -18.72
N GLY A 28 -23.10 -12.20 -17.41
CA GLY A 28 -21.97 -11.66 -16.67
C GLY A 28 -20.99 -12.73 -16.21
N HIS A 29 -19.70 -12.41 -16.24
CA HIS A 29 -18.61 -13.28 -15.78
C HIS A 29 -17.98 -12.66 -14.52
N PRO A 30 -18.24 -13.19 -13.31
CA PRO A 30 -17.67 -12.65 -12.09
C PRO A 30 -16.17 -12.91 -12.02
N LEU A 31 -15.38 -11.86 -11.79
CA LEU A 31 -13.93 -11.93 -11.70
C LEU A 31 -13.42 -11.36 -10.38
N ILE A 32 -12.25 -11.84 -9.94
CA ILE A 32 -11.55 -11.21 -8.82
C ILE A 32 -10.79 -10.01 -9.34
N THR A 33 -11.36 -8.83 -9.14
CA THR A 33 -10.78 -7.57 -9.60
C THR A 33 -9.94 -6.86 -8.55
N CYS A 34 -10.18 -7.13 -7.27
CA CYS A 34 -9.59 -6.38 -6.16
C CYS A 34 -9.23 -7.31 -5.00
N TYR A 35 -7.99 -7.20 -4.53
CA TYR A 35 -7.51 -7.80 -3.30
C TYR A 35 -6.93 -6.68 -2.41
N ALA A 36 -7.75 -6.28 -1.43
CA ALA A 36 -7.35 -5.32 -0.41
C ALA A 36 -6.70 -6.04 0.78
N GLY A 37 -5.43 -5.77 1.00
CA GLY A 37 -4.66 -6.29 2.13
C GLY A 37 -3.52 -5.35 2.48
N ASP A 38 -3.00 -5.48 3.69
CA ASP A 38 -1.72 -4.88 4.06
C ASP A 38 -0.57 -5.45 3.21
N TYR A 39 0.55 -4.74 3.13
CA TYR A 39 1.69 -5.17 2.29
C TYR A 39 2.14 -6.62 2.58
N PRO A 40 2.29 -7.09 3.84
CA PRO A 40 2.58 -8.50 4.12
C PRO A 40 1.56 -9.49 3.53
N LYS A 41 0.26 -9.21 3.62
CA LYS A 41 -0.79 -10.04 3.02
C LYS A 41 -0.76 -10.01 1.49
N GLN A 42 -0.46 -8.86 0.89
CA GLN A 42 -0.29 -8.76 -0.56
C GLN A 42 0.84 -9.69 -1.02
N LEU A 43 2.02 -9.62 -0.37
CA LEU A 43 3.16 -10.50 -0.66
C LEU A 43 2.85 -11.98 -0.47
N LEU A 44 2.04 -12.31 0.54
CA LEU A 44 1.63 -13.69 0.81
C LEU A 44 0.76 -14.24 -0.32
N VAL A 45 -0.16 -13.43 -0.84
CA VAL A 45 -1.11 -13.84 -1.88
C VAL A 45 -0.47 -13.89 -3.26
N THR A 46 0.42 -12.96 -3.58
CA THR A 46 1.13 -12.92 -4.87
C THR A 46 2.34 -13.84 -4.91
N GLY A 47 2.91 -14.17 -3.73
CA GLY A 47 4.16 -14.91 -3.64
C GLY A 47 5.40 -14.05 -3.86
N THR A 48 5.28 -12.74 -3.97
CA THR A 48 6.45 -11.88 -4.18
C THR A 48 7.33 -11.81 -2.93
N LYS A 49 8.62 -11.49 -3.09
CA LYS A 49 9.55 -11.45 -1.96
C LYS A 49 9.41 -10.14 -1.20
N THR A 50 9.88 -10.15 0.04
CA THR A 50 9.81 -8.96 0.89
C THR A 50 10.65 -7.85 0.29
N ARG A 51 10.14 -6.61 0.31
CA ARG A 51 10.70 -5.42 -0.33
C ARG A 51 10.64 -5.40 -1.86
N GLU A 52 9.87 -6.28 -2.50
CA GLU A 52 9.57 -6.20 -3.93
C GLU A 52 8.15 -5.66 -4.18
N CYS A 53 7.85 -5.29 -5.42
CA CYS A 53 6.51 -4.88 -5.81
C CYS A 53 5.60 -6.11 -6.00
N PRO A 54 4.41 -6.15 -5.37
CA PRO A 54 3.45 -7.24 -5.54
C PRO A 54 2.68 -7.16 -6.87
N LYS A 55 2.92 -6.11 -7.70
CA LYS A 55 2.24 -5.93 -8.99
C LYS A 55 3.16 -6.15 -10.19
N CYS A 56 4.34 -5.54 -10.16
CA CYS A 56 5.22 -5.45 -11.30
C CYS A 56 6.60 -6.06 -11.05
N ASP A 57 7.31 -6.27 -12.14
CA ASP A 57 8.66 -6.83 -12.25
C ASP A 57 9.78 -5.84 -11.87
N ILE A 58 9.44 -4.67 -11.32
CA ILE A 58 10.45 -3.64 -10.99
C ILE A 58 11.50 -4.19 -10.01
N PRO A 59 12.80 -4.07 -10.32
CA PRO A 59 13.85 -4.48 -9.41
C PRO A 59 13.79 -3.70 -8.09
N HIS A 60 14.12 -4.37 -6.98
CA HIS A 60 14.13 -3.73 -5.65
C HIS A 60 14.94 -2.41 -5.62
N ALA A 61 16.10 -2.39 -6.27
CA ALA A 61 16.98 -1.21 -6.33
C ALA A 61 16.40 -0.05 -7.16
N ALA A 62 15.40 -0.32 -8.00
CA ALA A 62 14.74 0.66 -8.86
C ALA A 62 13.40 1.14 -8.29
N LEU A 63 12.97 0.66 -7.11
CA LEU A 63 11.72 1.11 -6.49
C LEU A 63 11.73 2.62 -6.27
N GLY A 64 10.66 3.28 -6.72
CA GLY A 64 10.52 4.74 -6.68
C GLY A 64 11.11 5.47 -7.90
N SER A 65 11.74 4.75 -8.83
CA SER A 65 12.15 5.34 -10.11
C SER A 65 10.95 5.63 -11.01
N SER A 66 10.96 6.80 -11.66
CA SER A 66 9.98 7.19 -12.68
C SER A 66 10.43 6.84 -14.10
N THR A 67 11.66 6.38 -14.29
CA THR A 67 12.28 6.20 -15.62
C THR A 67 12.40 4.73 -16.04
N VAL A 68 12.28 3.80 -15.09
CA VAL A 68 12.39 2.36 -15.38
C VAL A 68 11.04 1.87 -15.93
N PRO A 69 11.02 1.22 -17.10
CA PRO A 69 9.79 0.61 -17.61
C PRO A 69 9.34 -0.51 -16.66
N ILE A 70 8.05 -0.56 -16.39
CA ILE A 70 7.44 -1.53 -15.49
C ILE A 70 6.43 -2.38 -16.25
N ASN A 71 6.51 -3.70 -16.09
CA ASN A 71 5.49 -4.63 -16.59
C ASN A 71 4.84 -5.35 -15.41
N LEU A 72 3.59 -5.79 -15.58
CA LEU A 72 3.02 -6.72 -14.62
C LEU A 72 3.83 -8.02 -14.62
N HIS A 73 3.86 -8.70 -13.48
CA HIS A 73 4.42 -10.05 -13.42
C HIS A 73 3.77 -10.94 -14.47
N ASP A 74 4.60 -11.70 -15.20
CA ASP A 74 4.15 -12.64 -16.22
C ASP A 74 3.41 -13.82 -15.56
N LEU A 75 2.09 -13.77 -15.64
CA LEU A 75 1.21 -14.76 -15.03
C LEU A 75 1.40 -16.15 -15.65
N ASP A 76 1.62 -16.24 -16.96
CA ASP A 76 1.73 -17.52 -17.66
C ASP A 76 3.06 -18.21 -17.30
N ALA A 77 4.15 -17.45 -17.25
CA ALA A 77 5.44 -17.94 -16.77
C ALA A 77 5.34 -18.43 -15.31
N ILE A 78 4.60 -17.70 -14.47
CA ILE A 78 4.37 -18.06 -13.07
C ILE A 78 3.51 -19.32 -12.95
N LEU A 79 2.42 -19.44 -13.69
CA LEU A 79 1.57 -20.64 -13.69
C LEU A 79 2.34 -21.88 -14.16
N THR A 80 3.22 -21.71 -15.16
CA THR A 80 4.16 -22.73 -15.63
C THR A 80 5.18 -23.12 -14.54
N ALA A 81 5.75 -22.15 -13.83
CA ALA A 81 6.63 -22.45 -12.70
C ALA A 81 5.91 -23.23 -11.59
N LEU A 82 4.64 -22.90 -11.32
CA LEU A 82 3.80 -23.54 -10.31
C LEU A 82 3.23 -24.91 -10.74
N SER A 83 3.39 -25.34 -11.99
CA SER A 83 2.95 -26.67 -12.44
C SER A 83 3.90 -27.77 -12.00
N TRP A 84 5.20 -27.47 -11.86
CA TRP A 84 6.26 -28.39 -11.42
C TRP A 84 6.06 -28.98 -10.02
N ILE A 85 5.14 -28.42 -9.22
CA ILE A 85 4.95 -28.79 -7.82
C ILE A 85 4.59 -30.26 -7.58
N ASN A 86 3.96 -30.91 -8.55
CA ASN A 86 3.61 -32.34 -8.48
C ASN A 86 4.62 -33.23 -9.24
N GLU A 87 5.58 -32.63 -9.94
CA GLU A 87 6.52 -33.31 -10.86
C GLU A 87 7.89 -33.48 -10.18
N ASP A 88 8.58 -32.37 -9.93
CA ASP A 88 9.93 -32.35 -9.37
C ASP A 88 10.10 -31.12 -8.47
N TYR A 89 10.35 -31.36 -7.19
CA TYR A 89 10.56 -30.31 -6.20
C TYR A 89 11.77 -29.42 -6.51
N VAL A 90 12.87 -29.98 -7.02
CA VAL A 90 14.08 -29.21 -7.36
C VAL A 90 13.80 -28.28 -8.53
N GLN A 91 13.10 -28.77 -9.57
CA GLN A 91 12.69 -27.93 -10.70
C GLN A 91 11.65 -26.90 -10.27
N PHE A 92 10.72 -27.25 -9.41
CA PHE A 92 9.74 -26.31 -8.85
C PHE A 92 10.42 -25.13 -8.15
N MET A 93 11.38 -25.42 -7.26
CA MET A 93 12.13 -24.38 -6.54
C MET A 93 12.94 -23.50 -7.50
N LYS A 94 13.59 -24.10 -8.51
CA LYS A 94 14.35 -23.38 -9.52
C LYS A 94 13.44 -22.49 -10.38
N ALA A 95 12.37 -23.05 -10.93
CA ALA A 95 11.43 -22.32 -11.78
C ALA A 95 10.81 -21.13 -11.04
N CYS A 96 10.35 -21.31 -9.79
CA CYS A 96 9.82 -20.21 -8.97
C CYS A 96 10.86 -19.11 -8.75
N LYS A 97 12.12 -19.48 -8.49
CA LYS A 97 13.21 -18.52 -8.31
C LYS A 97 13.48 -17.73 -9.58
N ASP A 98 13.49 -18.39 -10.74
CA ASP A 98 13.77 -17.80 -12.04
C ASP A 98 12.71 -16.78 -12.46
N VAL A 99 11.42 -17.04 -12.17
CA VAL A 99 10.32 -16.08 -12.38
C VAL A 99 10.13 -15.09 -11.22
N GLY A 100 11.00 -15.12 -10.21
CA GLY A 100 11.02 -14.11 -9.14
C GLY A 100 10.02 -14.30 -8.00
N ILE A 101 9.28 -15.42 -7.93
CA ILE A 101 8.29 -15.67 -6.86
C ILE A 101 8.79 -16.66 -5.80
N LYS A 102 8.13 -16.66 -4.64
CA LYS A 102 8.26 -17.70 -3.63
C LYS A 102 7.56 -18.97 -4.11
N PRO A 103 8.06 -20.15 -3.74
CA PRO A 103 7.37 -21.41 -3.99
C PRO A 103 6.06 -21.48 -3.19
N ILE A 104 4.92 -21.23 -3.83
CA ILE A 104 3.59 -21.32 -3.21
C ILE A 104 2.92 -22.64 -3.59
N TYR A 105 2.40 -23.36 -2.59
CA TYR A 105 1.60 -24.55 -2.85
C TYR A 105 0.17 -24.18 -3.25
N LYS A 106 -0.19 -24.47 -4.51
CA LYS A 106 -1.55 -24.35 -5.08
C LYS A 106 -2.26 -23.04 -4.70
N PRO A 107 -1.80 -21.87 -5.19
CA PRO A 107 -2.45 -20.60 -4.88
C PRO A 107 -3.90 -20.59 -5.35
N PHE A 108 -4.77 -19.91 -4.60
CA PHE A 108 -6.23 -19.96 -4.83
C PHE A 108 -6.65 -19.43 -6.20
N TRP A 109 -5.85 -18.53 -6.78
CA TRP A 109 -6.10 -17.88 -8.06
C TRP A 109 -5.65 -18.72 -9.26
N LYS A 110 -4.95 -19.84 -9.05
CA LYS A 110 -4.45 -20.73 -10.13
C LYS A 110 -5.55 -21.22 -11.08
N HIS A 111 -6.75 -21.46 -10.55
CA HIS A 111 -7.87 -22.08 -11.29
C HIS A 111 -9.02 -21.11 -11.55
N LEU A 112 -8.79 -19.81 -11.35
CA LEU A 112 -9.80 -18.79 -11.64
C LEU A 112 -9.59 -18.30 -13.07
N PRO A 113 -10.60 -18.45 -13.95
CA PRO A 113 -10.48 -18.00 -15.33
C PRO A 113 -10.40 -16.46 -15.36
N TYR A 114 -9.57 -15.94 -16.26
CA TYR A 114 -9.37 -14.49 -16.49
C TYR A 114 -8.91 -13.66 -15.27
N ALA A 115 -8.52 -14.31 -14.16
CA ALA A 115 -8.06 -13.62 -12.97
C ALA A 115 -6.53 -13.44 -13.00
N ASN A 116 -6.06 -12.20 -12.94
CA ASN A 116 -4.65 -11.88 -12.74
C ASN A 116 -4.45 -11.27 -11.35
N ILE A 117 -3.91 -12.07 -10.41
CA ILE A 117 -3.74 -11.62 -9.02
C ILE A 117 -2.86 -10.37 -8.90
N PHE A 118 -1.84 -10.23 -9.75
CA PHE A 118 -0.91 -9.10 -9.73
C PHE A 118 -1.59 -7.79 -10.16
N GLN A 119 -2.60 -7.89 -11.03
CA GLN A 119 -3.46 -6.76 -11.39
C GLN A 119 -4.47 -6.45 -10.27
N SER A 120 -4.98 -7.47 -9.58
CA SER A 120 -6.00 -7.32 -8.54
C SER A 120 -5.48 -6.68 -7.25
N ILE A 121 -4.16 -6.65 -6.99
CA ILE A 121 -3.63 -6.02 -5.78
C ILE A 121 -4.03 -4.54 -5.73
N THR A 122 -4.48 -4.04 -4.59
CA THR A 122 -4.68 -2.60 -4.38
C THR A 122 -3.54 -2.01 -3.55
N PRO A 123 -3.24 -0.70 -3.67
CA PRO A 123 -2.30 -0.05 -2.78
C PRO A 123 -2.68 -0.25 -1.31
N ASP A 124 -1.69 -0.45 -0.42
CA ASP A 124 -1.90 -0.41 1.03
C ASP A 124 -2.09 1.05 1.45
N VAL A 125 -3.34 1.53 1.37
CA VAL A 125 -3.68 2.93 1.60
C VAL A 125 -3.29 3.38 3.00
N LEU A 126 -3.46 2.53 4.01
CA LEU A 126 -3.24 2.91 5.39
C LEU A 126 -1.74 2.91 5.74
N HIS A 127 -1.06 1.77 5.56
CA HIS A 127 0.30 1.61 6.08
C HIS A 127 1.39 2.12 5.13
N GLN A 128 1.11 2.19 3.83
CA GLN A 128 2.07 2.73 2.87
C GLN A 128 1.75 4.16 2.49
N LEU A 129 0.55 4.42 1.95
CA LEU A 129 0.24 5.74 1.41
C LEU A 129 0.07 6.78 2.52
N TYR A 130 -0.88 6.57 3.44
CA TYR A 130 -1.19 7.53 4.49
C TYR A 130 -0.03 7.70 5.46
N GLN A 131 0.50 6.61 6.02
CA GLN A 131 1.68 6.69 6.91
C GLN A 131 2.91 7.23 6.18
N GLY A 132 3.11 6.91 4.90
CA GLY A 132 4.21 7.43 4.10
C GLY A 132 4.12 8.95 3.91
N ILE A 133 2.97 9.44 3.43
CA ILE A 133 2.71 10.89 3.24
C ILE A 133 2.97 11.64 4.54
N MET A 134 2.40 11.16 5.64
CA MET A 134 2.50 11.83 6.92
C MET A 134 3.90 11.78 7.52
N LYS A 135 4.65 10.68 7.33
CA LYS A 135 6.08 10.62 7.69
C LYS A 135 6.88 11.70 6.97
N HIS A 136 6.68 11.86 5.67
CA HIS A 136 7.36 12.89 4.88
C HIS A 136 6.90 14.30 5.25
N LEU A 137 5.59 14.50 5.48
CA LEU A 137 5.04 15.78 5.90
C LEU A 137 5.60 16.22 7.25
N ILE A 138 5.64 15.33 8.25
CA ILE A 138 6.22 15.61 9.57
C ILE A 138 7.70 15.94 9.44
N SER A 139 8.44 15.17 8.63
CA SER A 139 9.86 15.44 8.37
C SER A 139 10.07 16.84 7.76
N TRP A 140 9.24 17.21 6.80
CA TRP A 140 9.29 18.52 6.16
C TRP A 140 8.95 19.66 7.13
N ILE A 141 7.91 19.50 7.95
CA ILE A 141 7.53 20.49 8.96
C ILE A 141 8.66 20.67 9.97
N LYS A 142 9.31 19.60 10.42
CA LYS A 142 10.51 19.66 11.29
C LYS A 142 11.63 20.49 10.67
N THR A 143 11.88 20.35 9.38
CA THR A 143 12.88 21.14 8.66
C THR A 143 12.49 22.62 8.56
N VAL A 144 11.21 22.91 8.28
CA VAL A 144 10.73 24.28 8.01
C VAL A 144 10.52 25.10 9.29
N CYS A 145 9.90 24.51 10.32
CA CYS A 145 9.56 25.21 11.57
C CYS A 145 10.65 25.07 12.65
N GLY A 146 11.51 24.06 12.53
CA GLY A 146 12.48 23.70 13.56
C GLY A 146 11.87 22.82 14.66
N GLU A 147 12.63 21.80 15.07
CA GLU A 147 12.18 20.82 16.07
C GLU A 147 11.84 21.45 17.43
N VAL A 148 12.62 22.46 17.85
CA VAL A 148 12.40 23.16 19.12
C VAL A 148 11.03 23.83 19.16
N GLU A 149 10.62 24.49 18.08
CA GLU A 149 9.35 25.21 18.02
C GLU A 149 8.17 24.25 17.95
N ILE A 150 8.27 23.18 17.16
CA ILE A 150 7.23 22.15 17.07
C ILE A 150 7.01 21.48 18.43
N ASP A 151 8.08 21.11 19.11
CA ASP A 151 7.96 20.48 20.42
C ASP A 151 7.41 21.47 21.46
N ALA A 152 7.73 22.76 21.33
CA ALA A 152 7.16 23.80 22.18
C ALA A 152 5.66 23.99 21.93
N HIS A 153 5.18 23.92 20.69
CA HIS A 153 3.74 23.93 20.41
C HIS A 153 3.01 22.70 20.92
N CYS A 154 3.59 21.51 20.73
CA CYS A 154 3.05 20.27 21.29
C CYS A 154 2.81 20.37 22.81
N ARG A 155 3.69 21.09 23.53
CA ARG A 155 3.56 21.39 24.97
C ARG A 155 2.51 22.45 25.29
N ARG A 156 2.23 23.37 24.36
CA ARG A 156 1.26 24.47 24.51
C ARG A 156 -0.17 24.07 24.12
N LEU A 157 -0.36 22.90 23.51
CA LEU A 157 -1.70 22.41 23.15
C LEU A 157 -2.60 22.39 24.39
N PRO A 158 -3.80 22.99 24.31
CA PRO A 158 -4.73 22.98 25.44
C PRO A 158 -5.19 21.54 25.71
N PRO A 159 -5.42 21.18 26.97
CA PRO A 159 -5.97 19.87 27.31
C PRO A 159 -7.26 19.57 26.54
N ASN A 160 -7.27 18.46 25.83
CA ASN A 160 -8.40 18.00 25.02
C ASN A 160 -8.63 16.51 25.26
N HIS A 161 -9.90 16.12 25.36
CA HIS A 161 -10.29 14.72 25.57
C HIS A 161 -10.03 13.85 24.33
N ASN A 162 -9.95 14.48 23.15
CA ASN A 162 -9.83 13.80 21.86
C ASN A 162 -8.38 13.78 21.32
N VAL A 163 -7.46 14.55 21.92
CA VAL A 163 -6.08 14.70 21.44
C VAL A 163 -5.09 14.47 22.58
N ARG A 164 -4.17 13.53 22.38
CA ARG A 164 -3.06 13.24 23.29
C ARG A 164 -2.09 14.43 23.31
N LEU A 165 -1.72 14.86 24.51
CA LEU A 165 -0.68 15.87 24.70
C LEU A 165 0.71 15.24 24.61
N PHE A 166 1.51 15.70 23.66
CA PHE A 166 2.90 15.28 23.48
C PHE A 166 3.83 16.20 24.28
N MET A 167 3.89 16.01 25.60
CA MET A 167 4.66 16.88 26.51
C MET A 167 6.18 16.91 26.25
N LYS A 168 6.71 15.84 25.65
CA LYS A 168 8.12 15.78 25.19
C LYS A 168 8.28 16.20 23.73
N GLY A 169 7.21 16.64 23.08
CA GLY A 169 7.16 16.90 21.66
C GLY A 169 7.04 15.65 20.80
N ILE A 170 7.11 15.84 19.48
CA ILE A 170 7.06 14.76 18.48
C ILE A 170 8.42 14.57 17.79
N SER A 171 9.40 15.42 18.08
CA SER A 171 10.71 15.37 17.43
C SER A 171 11.50 14.13 17.80
N SER A 172 11.45 13.72 19.08
CA SER A 172 12.19 12.56 19.61
C SER A 172 11.51 11.19 19.37
N LEU A 173 10.38 11.12 18.68
CA LEU A 173 9.66 9.86 18.47
C LEU A 173 10.36 9.02 17.40
N ALA A 174 11.01 7.93 17.82
CA ALA A 174 11.69 7.00 16.91
C ALA A 174 10.74 5.97 16.27
N HIS A 175 9.71 5.53 17.02
CA HIS A 175 8.71 4.57 16.57
C HIS A 175 7.32 5.11 16.86
N VAL A 176 6.67 5.67 15.83
CA VAL A 176 5.31 6.23 15.93
C VAL A 176 4.31 5.12 15.65
N SER A 177 3.48 4.77 16.63
CA SER A 177 2.37 3.83 16.45
C SER A 177 1.26 4.42 15.56
N GLY A 178 0.38 3.58 15.00
CA GLY A 178 -0.76 4.06 14.20
C GLY A 178 -1.68 5.01 14.99
N THR A 179 -1.88 4.76 16.28
CA THR A 179 -2.65 5.65 17.16
C THR A 179 -1.93 6.99 17.36
N GLU A 180 -0.64 6.98 17.65
CA GLU A 180 0.13 8.23 17.78
C GLU A 180 0.13 9.03 16.48
N HIS A 181 0.26 8.35 15.36
CA HIS A 181 0.20 8.97 14.05
C HIS A 181 -1.14 9.68 13.82
N ASN A 182 -2.26 9.00 14.07
CA ASN A 182 -3.59 9.60 13.98
C ASN A 182 -3.71 10.85 14.89
N GLN A 183 -3.19 10.77 16.12
CA GLN A 183 -3.21 11.87 17.08
C GLN A 183 -2.37 13.06 16.61
N ILE A 184 -1.21 12.82 16.01
CA ILE A 184 -0.35 13.86 15.41
C ILE A 184 -1.07 14.56 14.25
N CYS A 185 -1.76 13.80 13.41
CA CYS A 185 -2.56 14.35 12.31
C CYS A 185 -3.66 15.31 12.77
N CYS A 186 -4.23 15.10 13.96
CA CYS A 186 -5.32 15.95 14.47
C CYS A 186 -4.89 17.41 14.75
N PHE A 187 -3.63 17.66 15.09
CA PHE A 187 -3.15 19.01 15.42
C PHE A 187 -2.13 19.59 14.42
N LEU A 188 -1.61 18.77 13.51
CA LEU A 188 -0.62 19.20 12.49
C LEU A 188 -1.05 20.41 11.66
N LEU A 189 -2.33 20.53 11.30
CA LEU A 189 -2.81 21.71 10.57
C LEU A 189 -2.75 22.99 11.44
N GLY A 190 -3.05 22.87 12.73
CA GLY A 190 -2.93 23.98 13.68
C GLY A 190 -1.49 24.46 13.81
N GLU A 191 -0.53 23.54 13.82
CA GLU A 191 0.91 23.84 13.82
C GLU A 191 1.34 24.67 12.60
N ILE A 192 0.89 24.27 11.42
CA ILE A 192 1.22 24.96 10.16
C ILE A 192 0.61 26.36 10.16
N LEU A 193 -0.65 26.51 10.56
CA LEU A 193 -1.35 27.80 10.52
C LEU A 193 -0.80 28.79 11.55
N GLN A 194 -0.43 28.35 12.75
CA GLN A 194 0.19 29.23 13.75
C GLN A 194 1.58 29.71 13.29
N ASN A 195 2.34 28.84 12.63
CA ASN A 195 3.61 29.22 12.02
C ASN A 195 3.42 30.06 10.75
N ALA A 196 2.33 29.91 10.00
CA ALA A 196 2.04 30.74 8.82
C ALA A 196 1.89 32.23 9.17
N VAL A 197 1.37 32.54 10.36
CA VAL A 197 1.32 33.91 10.89
C VAL A 197 2.73 34.46 11.12
N LYS A 198 3.67 33.64 11.62
CA LYS A 198 5.10 33.99 11.74
C LYS A 198 5.83 34.01 10.39
N PHE A 199 5.49 33.13 9.45
CA PHE A 199 6.05 33.08 8.10
C PHE A 199 5.69 34.33 7.29
N CYS A 200 4.52 34.92 7.50
CA CYS A 200 4.15 36.19 6.88
C CYS A 200 5.04 37.36 7.37
N GLU A 201 5.51 37.32 8.61
CA GLU A 201 6.50 38.28 9.13
C GLU A 201 7.91 38.01 8.58
N ILE A 202 8.30 36.74 8.40
CA ILE A 202 9.61 36.37 7.83
C ILE A 202 9.69 36.66 6.32
N CYS A 203 8.61 36.39 5.55
CA CYS A 203 8.54 36.73 4.13
C CYS A 203 8.39 38.24 3.87
N ARG A 204 7.97 39.05 4.85
CA ARG A 204 8.02 40.52 4.76
C ARG A 204 9.45 41.08 4.81
N PHE A 205 10.44 40.30 5.25
CA PHE A 205 11.84 40.72 5.27
C PHE A 205 12.66 40.29 4.04
N SER A 206 12.06 39.58 3.08
CA SER A 206 12.77 39.11 1.86
C SER A 206 12.33 39.79 0.55
N VAL A 207 11.60 40.91 0.61
CA VAL A 207 11.23 41.72 -0.59
C VAL A 207 11.83 43.14 -0.54
N PHE A 208 12.82 43.38 0.33
CA PHE A 208 13.68 44.57 0.24
C PHE A 208 15.14 44.17 0.40
N LEU A 209 15.70 43.61 -0.69
CA LEU A 209 17.06 43.82 -1.18
C LEU A 209 17.16 43.27 -2.60
#